data_AF-A0A0F7ZP10-F1
#
_entry.id   AF-A0A0F7ZP10-F1
#
_cell.length_a   1.000
_cell.length_b   1.000
_cell.length_c   1.000
_cell.angle_alpha   90.00
_cell.angle_beta   90.00
_cell.angle_gamma   90.00
#
_symmetry.space_group_name_H-M   'P 1'
#
loop_
_entity.id
_entity.type
_entity.pdbx_description
1 polymer ?
#
loop_
_entity_poly.entity_id
_entity_poly.type
_entity_poly.pdbx_seq_one_letter_code
_entity_poly.pdbx_strand_id
1 'polypeptide(L)'
;MTLKEEFQTRNFSIYGQWLGILSMILCFATGIATIFTFNIVLIVFCAFALASFFLILFIEVPLLLRICPTSGKFDEFVRKISTNYLRAAAYLVMSVIQFVSSAFGRSALIAAAVFLLLTAICYLLAGIKGQAFVGSKTLGGQGVAQMIV
;
A
#
# COMPACT_ATOMS: atom_id res chain seq x y z
N MET A 1 -11.06 16.61 -12.46
CA MET A 1 -10.96 15.37 -13.25
C MET A 1 -11.76 14.31 -12.55
N THR A 2 -12.72 13.72 -13.23
CA THR A 2 -13.61 12.69 -12.67
C THR A 2 -12.90 11.33 -12.67
N LEU A 3 -13.27 10.44 -11.75
CA LEU A 3 -12.70 9.07 -11.60
C LEU A 3 -12.63 8.29 -12.92
N LYS A 4 -13.54 8.58 -13.85
CA LYS A 4 -13.60 7.99 -15.19
C LYS A 4 -12.43 8.39 -16.09
N GLU A 5 -11.91 9.62 -15.95
CA GLU A 5 -10.77 10.13 -16.72
C GLU A 5 -9.43 9.57 -16.20
N GLU A 6 -9.32 9.33 -14.88
CA GLU A 6 -8.13 8.72 -14.25
C GLU A 6 -7.97 7.23 -14.62
N PHE A 7 -9.08 6.48 -14.69
CA PHE A 7 -9.09 5.10 -15.21
C PHE A 7 -8.83 5.02 -16.72
N GLN A 8 -8.99 6.13 -17.46
CA GLN A 8 -8.72 6.19 -18.90
C GLN A 8 -7.26 6.51 -19.23
N THR A 9 -6.45 6.99 -18.28
CA THR A 9 -5.10 7.49 -18.57
C THR A 9 -4.06 6.38 -18.82
N ARG A 10 -4.42 5.07 -18.74
CA ARG A 10 -3.49 3.93 -18.94
C ARG A 10 -2.19 4.03 -18.12
N ASN A 11 -2.19 4.78 -17.02
CA ASN A 11 -1.01 4.97 -16.19
C ASN A 11 -1.02 3.90 -15.08
N PHE A 12 -0.03 3.01 -15.10
CA PHE A 12 0.09 1.90 -14.15
C PHE A 12 0.31 2.40 -12.72
N SER A 13 0.79 3.64 -12.54
CA SER A 13 0.90 4.30 -11.24
C SER A 13 -0.48 4.56 -10.59
N ILE A 14 -1.49 4.94 -11.38
CA ILE A 14 -2.84 5.22 -10.87
C ILE A 14 -3.53 3.92 -10.47
N TYR A 15 -3.43 2.88 -11.30
CA TYR A 15 -3.94 1.56 -10.95
C TYR A 15 -3.24 0.98 -9.72
N GLY A 16 -1.92 1.18 -9.60
CA GLY A 16 -1.14 0.83 -8.41
C GLY A 16 -1.69 1.51 -7.14
N GLN A 17 -2.00 2.81 -7.21
CA GLN A 17 -2.54 3.54 -6.06
C GLN A 17 -3.95 3.06 -5.67
N TRP A 18 -4.84 2.83 -6.64
CA TRP A 18 -6.17 2.28 -6.34
C TRP A 18 -6.10 0.86 -5.76
N LEU A 19 -5.21 0.02 -6.28
CA LEU A 19 -4.96 -1.30 -5.71
C LEU A 19 -4.29 -1.24 -4.34
N GLY A 20 -3.44 -0.23 -4.08
CA GLY A 20 -2.87 0.04 -2.76
C GLY A 20 -3.94 0.39 -1.73
N ILE A 21 -4.89 1.27 -2.08
CA ILE A 21 -6.05 1.59 -1.24
C ILE A 21 -6.92 0.35 -1.00
N LEU A 22 -7.16 -0.47 -2.03
CA LEU A 22 -7.91 -1.70 -1.86
C LEU A 22 -7.17 -2.68 -0.93
N SER A 23 -5.86 -2.82 -1.11
CA SER A 23 -4.99 -3.65 -0.27
C SER A 23 -4.98 -3.18 1.18
N MET A 24 -5.04 -1.87 1.43
CA MET A 24 -5.20 -1.28 2.76
C MET A 24 -6.50 -1.78 3.42
N ILE A 25 -7.64 -1.61 2.75
CA ILE A 25 -8.95 -2.04 3.27
C ILE A 25 -8.94 -3.56 3.53
N LEU A 26 -8.37 -4.34 2.63
CA LEU A 26 -8.27 -5.80 2.77
C LEU A 26 -7.34 -6.20 3.93
N CYS A 27 -6.19 -5.55 4.13
CA CYS A 27 -5.30 -5.84 5.26
C CYS A 27 -6.01 -5.60 6.60
N PHE A 28 -6.82 -4.54 6.69
CA PHE A 28 -7.61 -4.25 7.88
C PHE A 28 -8.72 -5.29 8.10
N ALA A 29 -9.51 -5.57 7.06
CA ALA A 29 -10.62 -6.52 7.15
C ALA A 29 -10.15 -7.96 7.45
N THR A 30 -9.13 -8.42 6.73
CA THR A 30 -8.56 -9.77 6.91
C THR A 30 -7.79 -9.91 8.22
N GLY A 31 -7.13 -8.83 8.67
CA GLY A 31 -6.49 -8.76 9.97
C GLY A 31 -7.50 -8.95 11.11
N ILE A 32 -8.62 -8.22 11.10
CA ILE A 32 -9.68 -8.37 12.12
C ILE A 32 -10.34 -9.75 12.02
N ALA A 33 -10.67 -10.21 10.81
CA ALA A 33 -11.33 -11.50 10.62
C ALA A 33 -10.50 -12.68 11.16
N THR A 34 -9.17 -12.60 11.06
CA THR A 34 -8.26 -13.69 11.44
C THR A 34 -7.93 -13.68 12.95
N ILE A 35 -8.23 -12.59 13.69
CA ILE A 35 -8.06 -12.56 15.16
C ILE A 35 -8.93 -13.63 15.85
N PHE A 36 -10.07 -14.00 15.28
CA PHE A 36 -11.00 -14.98 15.85
C PHE A 36 -10.55 -16.44 15.72
N THR A 37 -9.40 -16.73 15.10
CA THR A 37 -8.90 -18.10 14.88
C THR A 37 -8.16 -18.70 16.10
N PHE A 38 -7.96 -17.94 17.19
CA PHE A 38 -7.32 -18.39 18.46
C PHE A 38 -5.95 -19.11 18.33
N ASN A 39 -5.27 -18.97 17.19
CA ASN A 39 -3.93 -19.52 16.97
C ASN A 39 -2.89 -18.41 17.17
N ILE A 40 -1.99 -18.62 18.13
CA ILE A 40 -0.97 -17.63 18.55
C ILE A 40 -0.11 -17.18 17.36
N VAL A 41 0.25 -18.09 16.44
CA VAL A 41 1.08 -17.76 15.28
C VAL A 41 0.32 -16.84 14.33
N LEU A 42 -0.95 -17.14 14.05
CA LEU A 42 -1.78 -16.29 13.19
C LEU A 42 -2.06 -14.92 13.79
N ILE A 43 -2.18 -14.81 15.11
CA ILE A 43 -2.37 -13.51 15.80
C ILE A 43 -1.16 -12.59 15.56
N VAL A 44 0.06 -13.12 15.55
CA VAL A 44 1.26 -12.34 15.22
C VAL A 44 1.20 -11.82 13.77
N PHE A 45 0.77 -12.66 12.82
CA PHE A 45 0.58 -12.23 11.43
C PHE A 45 -0.57 -11.22 11.26
N CYS A 46 -1.63 -11.30 12.07
CA CYS A 46 -2.67 -10.27 12.13
C CYS A 46 -2.10 -8.92 12.57
N ALA A 47 -1.22 -8.90 13.58
CA ALA A 47 -0.55 -7.68 14.01
C ALA A 47 0.29 -7.08 12.87
N PHE A 48 1.00 -7.91 12.09
CA PHE A 48 1.69 -7.46 10.88
C PHE A 48 0.74 -6.94 9.80
N ALA A 49 -0.44 -7.54 9.61
CA ALA A 49 -1.43 -7.07 8.63
C ALA A 49 -1.99 -5.69 9.02
N LEU A 50 -2.30 -5.48 10.30
CA LEU A 50 -2.75 -4.20 10.84
C LEU A 50 -1.63 -3.15 10.79
N ALA A 51 -0.37 -3.52 11.08
CA ALA A 51 0.77 -2.63 10.92
C ALA A 51 0.97 -2.24 9.44
N SER A 52 0.78 -3.19 8.52
CA SER A 52 0.86 -2.94 7.08
C SER A 52 -0.25 -2.01 6.60
N PHE A 53 -1.47 -2.13 7.14
CA PHE A 53 -2.56 -1.18 6.90
C PHE A 53 -2.15 0.26 7.21
N PHE A 54 -1.58 0.51 8.40
CA PHE A 54 -1.10 1.84 8.77
C PHE A 54 0.02 2.32 7.84
N LEU A 55 0.97 1.45 7.52
CA LEU A 55 2.09 1.79 6.64
C LEU A 55 1.60 2.17 5.23
N ILE A 56 0.70 1.38 4.66
CA ILE A 56 0.11 1.63 3.33
C ILE A 56 -0.66 2.95 3.30
N LEU A 57 -1.39 3.27 4.38
CA LEU A 57 -2.12 4.53 4.51
C LEU A 57 -1.17 5.74 4.36
N PHE A 58 0.02 5.70 4.98
CA PHE A 58 1.02 6.77 4.85
C PHE A 58 1.71 6.79 3.48
N ILE A 59 1.93 5.62 2.86
CA ILE A 59 2.49 5.54 1.50
C ILE A 59 1.51 6.15 0.48
N GLU A 60 0.22 5.83 0.57
CA GLU A 60 -0.75 6.26 -0.45
C GLU A 60 -1.33 7.64 -0.22
N VAL A 61 -1.44 8.09 1.03
CA VAL A 61 -2.01 9.40 1.37
C VAL A 61 -0.93 10.27 2.06
N PRO A 62 0.01 10.88 1.29
CA PRO A 62 1.06 11.73 1.85
C PRO A 62 0.52 12.98 2.56
N LEU A 63 -0.74 13.36 2.33
CA LEU A 63 -1.42 14.42 3.09
C LEU A 63 -1.49 14.12 4.60
N LEU A 64 -1.57 12.84 5.00
CA LEU A 64 -1.62 12.49 6.42
C LEU A 64 -0.30 12.74 7.14
N LEU A 65 0.84 12.67 6.44
CA LEU A 65 2.15 13.04 7.01
C LEU A 65 2.25 14.54 7.33
N ARG A 66 1.40 15.39 6.73
CA ARG A 66 1.39 16.83 6.99
C ARG A 66 0.47 17.22 8.15
N ILE A 67 -0.56 16.41 8.42
CA ILE A 67 -1.58 16.69 9.45
C ILE A 67 -1.24 15.95 10.75
N CYS A 68 -0.70 14.75 10.67
CA CYS A 68 -0.24 14.01 11.84
C CYS A 68 1.19 14.44 12.21
N PRO A 69 1.46 14.82 13.47
CA PRO A 69 2.83 15.05 13.95
C PRO A 69 3.56 13.70 14.08
N THR A 70 3.97 13.13 12.94
CA THR A 70 4.79 11.91 12.87
C THR A 70 6.27 12.25 13.11
N SER A 71 7.03 11.25 13.59
CA SER A 71 8.46 11.45 13.83
C SER A 71 9.17 11.80 12.52
N GLY A 72 10.04 12.82 12.50
CA GLY A 72 10.75 13.23 11.28
C GLY A 72 11.55 12.10 10.59
N LYS A 73 11.99 11.09 11.35
CA LYS A 73 12.62 9.87 10.79
C LYS A 73 11.64 9.01 9.99
N PHE A 74 10.38 8.95 10.43
CA PHE A 74 9.31 8.24 9.72
C PHE A 74 8.93 8.98 8.44
N ASP A 75 8.85 10.31 8.49
CA ASP A 75 8.54 11.13 7.31
C ASP A 75 9.62 10.98 6.24
N GLU A 76 10.91 11.01 6.61
CA GLU A 76 12.01 10.75 5.68
C GLU A 76 11.96 9.33 5.09
N PHE A 77 11.59 8.33 5.89
CA PHE A 77 11.44 6.95 5.43
C PHE A 77 10.32 6.83 4.39
N VAL A 78 9.13 7.39 4.65
CA VAL A 78 8.02 7.37 3.71
C VAL A 78 8.32 8.19 2.46
N ARG A 79 9.05 9.32 2.59
CA ARG A 79 9.53 10.10 1.44
C ARG A 79 10.48 9.31 0.55
N LYS A 80 11.35 8.46 1.10
CA LYS A 80 12.20 7.56 0.29
C LYS A 80 11.35 6.54 -0.48
N ILE A 81 10.26 6.05 0.11
CA ILE A 81 9.31 5.13 -0.53
C ILE A 81 8.40 5.83 -1.57
N SER A 82 8.63 7.10 -1.92
CA SER A 82 7.85 7.77 -2.97
C SER A 82 8.17 7.28 -4.39
N THR A 83 9.32 6.64 -4.61
CA THR A 83 9.68 6.12 -5.95
C THR A 83 8.91 4.84 -6.29
N ASN A 84 8.50 4.69 -7.56
CA ASN A 84 7.74 3.53 -8.03
C ASN A 84 8.41 2.19 -7.70
N TYR A 85 9.74 2.13 -7.80
CA TYR A 85 10.52 0.94 -7.47
C TYR A 85 10.53 0.62 -5.97
N LEU A 86 10.68 1.62 -5.10
CA LEU A 86 10.66 1.39 -3.66
C LEU A 86 9.25 1.08 -3.15
N ARG A 87 8.20 1.64 -3.76
CA ARG A 87 6.83 1.20 -3.50
C ARG A 87 6.64 -0.26 -3.87
N ALA A 88 7.03 -0.65 -5.08
CA ALA A 88 6.94 -2.03 -5.52
C ALA A 88 7.64 -2.99 -4.55
N ALA A 89 8.86 -2.64 -4.11
CA ALA A 89 9.61 -3.41 -3.12
C ALA A 89 8.89 -3.48 -1.76
N ALA A 90 8.38 -2.35 -1.25
CA ALA A 90 7.65 -2.32 0.02
C ALA A 90 6.39 -3.20 -0.01
N TYR A 91 5.57 -3.07 -1.07
CA TYR A 91 4.38 -3.90 -1.26
C TYR A 91 4.71 -5.38 -1.43
N LEU A 92 5.82 -5.70 -2.11
CA LEU A 92 6.27 -7.07 -2.29
C LEU A 92 6.73 -7.69 -0.96
N VAL A 93 7.49 -6.96 -0.13
CA VAL A 93 7.89 -7.44 1.20
C VAL A 93 6.67 -7.70 2.09
N MET A 94 5.71 -6.77 2.11
CA MET A 94 4.45 -6.95 2.86
C MET A 94 3.65 -8.14 2.35
N SER A 95 3.58 -8.34 1.02
CA SER A 95 2.91 -9.49 0.41
C SER A 95 3.57 -10.82 0.83
N VAL A 96 4.90 -10.91 0.77
CA VAL A 96 5.64 -12.12 1.15
C VAL A 96 5.39 -12.49 2.61
N ILE A 97 5.41 -11.51 3.53
CA ILE A 97 5.11 -11.74 4.95
C ILE A 97 3.73 -12.39 5.13
N GLN A 98 2.72 -11.94 4.38
CA GLN A 98 1.37 -12.52 4.45
C GLN A 98 1.17 -13.79 3.63
N PHE A 99 2.01 -14.06 2.64
CA PHE A 99 2.07 -15.39 2.04
C PHE A 99 2.65 -16.42 2.99
N VAL A 100 3.68 -16.05 3.76
CA VAL A 100 4.29 -16.94 4.76
C VAL A 100 3.28 -17.33 5.84
N SER A 101 2.37 -16.43 6.24
CA SER A 101 1.31 -16.75 7.20
C SER A 101 0.40 -17.89 6.75
N SER A 102 0.23 -18.08 5.42
CA SER A 102 -0.60 -19.13 4.84
C SER A 102 0.01 -20.53 5.00
N ALA A 103 1.32 -20.64 5.23
CA ALA A 103 1.98 -21.92 5.52
C ALA A 103 1.67 -22.44 6.93
N PHE A 104 1.30 -21.55 7.86
CA PHE A 104 1.01 -21.90 9.26
C PHE A 104 -0.49 -22.10 9.55
N GLY A 105 -1.36 -21.88 8.56
CA GLY A 105 -2.79 -22.13 8.67
C GLY A 105 -3.61 -21.44 7.58
N ARG A 106 -4.79 -22.00 7.31
CA ARG A 106 -5.76 -21.41 6.37
C ARG A 106 -6.38 -20.17 7.02
N SER A 107 -6.15 -19.00 6.43
CA SER A 107 -6.67 -17.73 6.94
C SER A 107 -7.07 -16.78 5.82
N ALA A 108 -7.88 -15.78 6.17
CA ALA A 108 -8.30 -14.73 5.24
C ALA A 108 -7.12 -13.83 4.80
N LEU A 109 -5.97 -13.89 5.50
CA LEU A 109 -4.75 -13.14 5.18
C LEU A 109 -4.24 -13.39 3.76
N ILE A 110 -4.53 -14.56 3.16
CA ILE A 110 -4.15 -14.86 1.79
C ILE A 110 -4.77 -13.90 0.77
N ALA A 111 -5.99 -13.42 1.04
CA ALA A 111 -6.64 -12.44 0.16
C ALA A 111 -5.85 -11.12 0.17
N ALA A 112 -5.45 -10.64 1.35
CA ALA A 112 -4.60 -9.45 1.45
C ALA A 112 -3.23 -9.67 0.75
N ALA A 113 -2.61 -10.84 0.92
CA ALA A 113 -1.34 -11.16 0.29
C ALA A 113 -1.38 -11.08 -1.24
N VAL A 114 -2.44 -11.59 -1.87
CA VAL A 114 -2.64 -11.55 -3.33
C VAL A 114 -2.82 -10.11 -3.83
N PHE A 115 -3.61 -9.29 -3.14
CA PHE A 115 -3.83 -7.90 -3.54
C PHE A 115 -2.59 -7.02 -3.34
N LEU A 116 -1.82 -7.26 -2.27
CA LEU A 116 -0.50 -6.62 -2.09
C LEU A 116 0.47 -7.00 -3.21
N LEU A 117 0.46 -8.26 -3.66
CA LEU A 117 1.28 -8.73 -4.76
C LEU A 117 0.89 -8.07 -6.09
N LEU A 118 -0.42 -7.99 -6.37
CA LEU A 118 -0.92 -7.30 -7.56
C LEU A 118 -0.52 -5.82 -7.55
N THR A 119 -0.61 -5.17 -6.39
CA THR A 119 -0.16 -3.78 -6.19
C THR A 119 1.34 -3.63 -6.46
N ALA A 120 2.16 -4.55 -5.94
CA ALA A 120 3.60 -4.56 -6.18
C ALA A 120 3.94 -4.70 -7.68
N ILE A 121 3.24 -5.60 -8.39
CA ILE A 121 3.41 -5.78 -9.83
C ILE A 121 3.02 -4.51 -10.59
N CYS A 122 1.91 -3.87 -10.24
CA CYS A 122 1.49 -2.61 -10.88
C CYS A 122 2.53 -1.50 -10.70
N TYR A 123 3.09 -1.34 -9.50
CA TYR A 123 4.16 -0.38 -9.25
C TYR A 123 5.47 -0.73 -9.94
N LEU A 124 5.82 -2.02 -10.01
CA LEU A 124 7.00 -2.50 -10.72
C LEU A 124 6.89 -2.22 -12.22
N LEU A 125 5.74 -2.53 -12.82
CA LEU A 125 5.46 -2.24 -14.23
C LEU A 125 5.46 -0.74 -14.53
N ALA A 126 4.97 0.09 -13.61
CA ALA A 126 5.07 1.55 -13.73
C ALA A 126 6.52 2.04 -13.69
N GLY A 127 7.35 1.44 -12.82
CA GLY A 127 8.79 1.68 -12.74
C GLY A 127 9.52 1.28 -14.02
N ILE A 128 9.30 0.06 -14.51
CA ILE A 128 9.93 -0.47 -15.74
C ILE A 128 9.54 0.35 -16.97
N LYS A 129 8.28 0.82 -17.04
CA LYS A 129 7.80 1.68 -18.11
C LYS A 129 8.28 3.14 -18.01
N GLY A 130 9.07 3.49 -17.00
CA GLY A 130 9.56 4.86 -16.79
C GLY A 130 8.44 5.88 -16.61
N GLN A 131 7.24 5.44 -16.19
CA GLN A 131 6.10 6.34 -16.02
C GLN A 131 6.35 7.22 -14.79
N ALA A 132 6.26 8.53 -14.96
CA ALA A 132 6.27 9.45 -13.83
C ALA A 132 5.15 9.07 -12.86
N PHE A 133 5.45 9.06 -11.55
CA PHE A 133 4.45 8.82 -10.52
C PHE A 133 3.38 9.91 -10.61
N VAL A 134 2.18 9.54 -11.06
CA VAL A 134 1.02 10.42 -11.09
C VAL A 134 0.05 9.90 -10.04
N GLY A 135 0.03 10.57 -8.89
CA GLY A 135 -0.95 10.30 -7.84
C GLY A 135 -2.30 10.93 -8.18
N SER A 136 -3.39 10.25 -7.83
CA SER A 136 -4.76 10.74 -8.05
C SER A 136 -4.97 12.12 -7.42
N LYS A 137 -5.68 13.00 -8.14
CA LYS A 137 -5.95 14.38 -7.69
C LYS A 137 -6.82 14.41 -6.43
N THR A 138 -7.57 13.34 -6.19
CA THR A 138 -8.48 13.18 -5.05
C THR A 138 -7.75 12.85 -3.75
N LEU A 139 -6.56 12.26 -3.83
CA LEU A 139 -5.70 11.92 -2.68
C LEU A 139 -4.57 12.94 -2.41
N GLY A 140 -4.62 14.12 -3.05
CA GLY A 140 -3.66 15.22 -2.81
C GLY A 140 -2.50 15.32 -3.79
N GLY A 141 -2.52 14.56 -4.90
CA GLY A 141 -1.39 14.46 -5.84
C GLY A 141 -0.98 15.74 -6.57
N GLN A 142 -1.86 16.75 -6.71
CA GLN A 142 -1.52 17.99 -7.44
C GLN A 142 -1.17 19.20 -6.55
N GLY A 143 -1.57 19.23 -5.28
CA GLY A 143 -1.28 20.37 -4.39
C GLY A 143 0.01 20.22 -3.56
N VAL A 144 0.47 19.00 -3.34
CA VAL A 144 1.64 18.71 -2.49
C VAL A 144 2.87 18.36 -3.33
N ALA A 145 2.71 17.70 -4.48
CA ALA A 145 3.83 17.33 -5.35
C ALA A 145 4.53 18.54 -6.03
N GLN A 146 3.83 19.68 -6.21
CA GLN A 146 4.43 20.92 -6.72
C GLN A 146 5.03 21.83 -5.64
N MET A 147 4.85 21.52 -4.34
CA MET A 147 5.53 22.25 -3.24
C MET A 147 6.76 21.51 -2.71
N ILE A 148 7.12 20.35 -3.28
CA ILE A 148 8.41 19.67 -3.05
C ILE A 148 9.34 20.02 -4.22
N VAL A 149 9.51 21.32 -4.46
CA VAL A 149 10.66 21.88 -5.19
C VAL A 149 11.43 22.72 -4.19
#